data_AF-A0A5J5R1X6-F1
#
_entry.id   AF-A0A5J5R1X6-F1
#
_cell.length_a   1.000
_cell.length_b   1.000
_cell.length_c   1.000
_cell.angle_alpha   90.00
_cell.angle_beta   90.00
_cell.angle_gamma   90.00
#
_symmetry.space_group_name_H-M   'P 1'
#
loop_
_entity.id
_entity.type
_entity.pdbx_description
1 polymer ?
#
loop_
_entity_poly.entity_id
_entity_poly.type
_entity_poly.pdbx_seq_one_letter_code
_entity_poly.pdbx_strand_id
1 'polypeptide(L)'
;MDHNGQRGSSTPSAMLATLLSRRAKLQEELGNIERQVYDMETSYLQDPGQCGNVLKGFEGFLSSSNKNTALSKRSRKFQPEDRLFSLSSVASPVAEEVATCHC
;
A
#
# COMPACT_ATOMS: atom_id res chain seq x y z
N MET A 1 -58.10 9.85 -10.80
CA MET A 1 -57.05 10.31 -9.87
C MET A 1 -56.04 9.19 -9.71
N ASP A 2 -55.21 9.09 -10.75
CA ASP A 2 -53.84 8.59 -10.88
C ASP A 2 -53.31 7.55 -9.89
N HIS A 3 -53.06 6.35 -10.46
CA HIS A 3 -52.33 5.26 -9.85
C HIS A 3 -50.81 5.47 -9.96
N ASN A 4 -50.14 5.22 -8.84
CA ASN A 4 -48.93 4.40 -8.75
C ASN A 4 -47.60 5.00 -9.27
N GLY A 5 -46.84 5.55 -8.32
CA GLY A 5 -45.52 5.02 -7.98
C GLY A 5 -44.52 4.93 -9.13
N GLN A 6 -43.87 6.06 -9.40
CA GLN A 6 -42.72 6.21 -10.28
C GLN A 6 -41.48 5.51 -9.65
N ARG A 7 -41.50 4.18 -9.57
CA ARG A 7 -40.28 3.38 -9.40
C ARG A 7 -39.61 3.32 -10.76
N GLY A 8 -38.60 4.17 -10.95
CA GLY A 8 -37.75 4.15 -12.14
C GLY A 8 -37.21 2.74 -12.36
N SER A 9 -37.77 2.06 -13.35
CA SER A 9 -37.23 0.84 -13.94
C SER A 9 -35.92 1.23 -14.65
N SER A 10 -34.80 1.25 -13.93
CA SER A 10 -33.49 1.26 -14.57
C SER A 10 -33.41 0.02 -15.45
N THR A 11 -33.28 0.22 -16.76
CA THR A 11 -33.13 -0.90 -17.70
C THR A 11 -31.91 -1.73 -17.27
N PRO A 12 -31.93 -3.06 -17.44
CA PRO A 12 -30.80 -3.90 -17.03
C PRO A 12 -29.47 -3.44 -17.67
N SER A 13 -29.53 -2.87 -18.88
CA SER A 13 -28.39 -2.23 -19.54
C SER A 13 -27.87 -0.99 -18.79
N ALA A 14 -28.74 -0.14 -18.26
CA ALA A 14 -28.33 1.04 -17.49
C ALA A 14 -27.72 0.65 -16.12
N MET A 15 -28.25 -0.40 -15.49
CA MET A 15 -27.65 -0.96 -14.27
C MET A 15 -26.27 -1.55 -14.55
N LEU A 16 -26.13 -2.32 -15.64
CA LEU A 16 -24.85 -2.89 -16.05
C LEU A 16 -23.81 -1.80 -16.34
N ALA A 17 -24.19 -0.74 -17.08
CA ALA A 17 -23.31 0.38 -17.35
C ALA A 17 -22.82 1.05 -16.05
N THR A 18 -23.74 1.26 -15.10
CA THR A 18 -23.41 1.81 -13.77
C THR A 18 -22.42 0.94 -13.01
N LEU A 19 -22.62 -0.39 -13.02
CA LEU A 19 -21.71 -1.34 -12.37
C LEU A 19 -20.32 -1.35 -13.02
N LEU A 20 -20.24 -1.27 -14.35
CA LEU A 20 -18.98 -1.19 -15.08
C LEU A 20 -18.24 0.11 -14.78
N SER A 21 -18.94 1.25 -14.76
CA SER A 21 -18.34 2.54 -14.36
C SER A 21 -17.85 2.51 -12.92
N ARG A 22 -18.61 1.90 -12.01
CA ARG A 22 -18.18 1.74 -10.61
C ARG A 22 -16.94 0.85 -10.50
N ARG A 23 -16.88 -0.26 -11.25
CA ARG A 23 -15.71 -1.13 -11.30
C ARG A 23 -14.48 -0.36 -11.79
N ALA A 24 -14.60 0.39 -12.89
CA ALA A 24 -13.50 1.19 -13.43
C ALA A 24 -12.99 2.22 -12.41
N LYS A 25 -13.90 2.93 -11.74
CA LYS A 25 -13.56 3.89 -10.69
C LYS A 25 -12.81 3.24 -9.51
N LEU A 26 -13.27 2.07 -9.05
CA LEU A 26 -12.60 1.34 -7.97
C LEU A 26 -11.20 0.87 -8.36
N GLN A 27 -11.00 0.49 -9.62
CA GLN A 27 -9.67 0.11 -10.12
C GLN A 27 -8.71 1.31 -10.17
N GLU A 28 -9.21 2.48 -10.58
CA GLU A 28 -8.43 3.73 -10.54
C GLU A 28 -8.08 4.14 -9.10
N GLU A 29 -9.06 4.10 -8.19
CA GLU A 29 -8.84 4.41 -6.77
C GLU A 29 -7.82 3.45 -6.13
N LEU A 30 -7.89 2.15 -6.45
CA LEU A 30 -6.93 1.16 -5.98
C LEU A 30 -5.50 1.51 -6.44
N GLY A 31 -5.31 1.79 -7.73
CA GLY A 31 -3.99 2.13 -8.26
C GLY A 31 -3.43 3.44 -7.68
N ASN A 32 -4.30 4.40 -7.36
CA ASN A 32 -3.90 5.65 -6.69
C ASN A 32 -3.44 5.38 -5.24
N ILE A 33 -4.14 4.53 -4.50
CA ILE A 33 -3.78 4.14 -3.13
C ILE A 33 -2.45 3.38 -3.14
N GLU A 34 -2.26 2.43 -4.04
CA GLU A 34 -1.03 1.64 -4.14
C GLU A 34 0.18 2.53 -4.42
N ARG A 35 0.04 3.51 -5.32
CA ARG A 35 1.08 4.51 -5.58
C ARG A 35 1.38 5.36 -4.35
N GLN A 36 0.35 5.79 -3.63
CA GLN A 36 0.53 6.57 -2.40
C GLN A 36 1.27 5.76 -1.32
N VAL A 37 0.92 4.49 -1.15
CA VAL A 37 1.61 3.58 -0.22
C VAL A 37 3.08 3.45 -0.61
N TYR A 38 3.38 3.25 -1.88
CA TYR A 38 4.76 3.15 -2.38
C TYR A 38 5.60 4.41 -2.10
N ASP A 39 5.03 5.59 -2.35
CA ASP A 39 5.71 6.87 -2.12
C ASP A 39 5.95 7.10 -0.61
N MET A 40 4.94 6.81 0.21
CA MET A 40 5.02 6.94 1.67
C MET A 40 6.02 5.95 2.27
N GLU A 41 6.06 4.71 1.80
CA GLU A 41 7.08 3.73 2.21
C GLU A 41 8.48 4.19 1.82
N THR A 42 8.64 4.74 0.62
CA THR A 42 9.92 5.28 0.15
C THR A 42 10.40 6.39 1.10
N SER A 43 9.52 7.33 1.46
CA SER A 43 9.82 8.39 2.42
C SER A 43 10.16 7.83 3.82
N TYR A 44 9.37 6.89 4.33
CA TYR A 44 9.55 6.29 5.66
C TYR A 44 10.85 5.50 5.80
N LEU A 45 11.27 4.80 4.74
CA LEU A 45 12.45 3.93 4.75
C LEU A 45 13.73 4.68 4.37
N GLN A 46 13.62 5.80 3.66
CA GLN A 46 14.76 6.68 3.37
C GLN A 46 15.16 7.56 4.56
N ASP A 47 14.25 7.84 5.50
CA ASP A 47 14.58 8.60 6.70
C ASP A 47 15.52 7.78 7.61
N PRO A 48 16.77 8.21 7.85
CA PRO A 48 17.74 7.48 8.67
C PRO A 48 17.44 7.65 10.16
N GLY A 49 16.18 7.46 10.56
CA GLY A 49 15.70 7.52 11.93
C GLY A 49 16.61 6.72 12.85
N GLN A 50 17.42 7.43 13.63
CA GLN A 50 18.50 6.90 14.48
C GLN A 50 17.97 5.97 15.58
N CYS A 51 16.65 5.85 15.72
CA CYS A 51 15.93 5.16 16.78
C CYS A 51 14.96 4.09 16.26
N GLY A 52 15.37 3.27 15.28
CA GLY A 52 14.59 2.09 14.86
C GLY A 52 13.38 2.42 13.97
N ASN A 53 12.82 1.40 13.33
CA ASN A 53 11.66 1.52 12.44
C ASN A 53 10.73 0.30 12.59
N VAL A 54 9.53 0.35 12.02
CA VAL A 54 8.54 -0.76 12.10
C VAL A 54 9.12 -2.11 11.63
N LEU A 55 10.09 -2.09 10.70
CA LEU A 55 10.73 -3.30 10.18
C LEU A 55 11.82 -3.86 11.12
N LYS A 56 12.55 -3.00 11.83
CA LYS A 56 13.71 -3.38 12.66
C LYS A 56 13.44 -3.34 14.16
N GLY A 57 12.32 -2.78 14.58
CA GLY A 57 11.97 -2.52 15.98
C GLY A 57 12.57 -1.23 16.52
N PHE A 58 12.04 -0.77 17.65
CA PHE A 58 12.39 0.50 18.31
C PHE A 58 13.31 0.32 19.53
N GLU A 59 14.02 -0.81 19.67
CA GLU A 59 14.86 -1.08 20.87
C GLU A 59 15.98 -0.05 21.09
N GLY A 60 16.45 0.61 20.02
CA GLY A 60 17.44 1.69 20.12
C GLY A 60 16.98 2.87 20.98
N PHE A 61 15.66 3.06 21.14
CA PHE A 61 15.09 4.14 21.97
C PHE A 61 15.42 3.95 23.46
N LEU A 62 15.50 2.70 23.92
CA LEU A 62 15.83 2.35 25.31
C LEU A 62 17.34 2.26 25.54
N SER A 63 18.11 1.89 24.52
CA SER A 63 19.56 1.71 24.63
C SER A 63 20.35 3.03 24.69
N SER A 64 19.74 4.18 24.39
CA SER A 64 20.36 5.51 24.57
C SER A 64 20.79 5.79 26.02
N SER A 65 20.25 5.05 27.00
CA SER A 65 20.64 5.16 28.40
C SER A 65 21.85 4.29 28.78
N ASN A 66 22.19 3.24 28.00
CA ASN A 66 23.26 2.31 28.36
C ASN A 66 24.26 2.14 27.20
N LYS A 67 25.43 2.78 27.35
CA LYS A 67 26.52 2.95 26.37
C LYS A 67 27.26 1.66 25.95
N ASN A 68 26.61 0.49 25.89
CA ASN A 68 27.35 -0.76 25.72
C ASN A 68 26.61 -1.93 25.06
N THR A 69 25.80 -1.67 24.02
CA THR A 69 25.48 -2.75 23.07
C THR A 69 25.89 -2.34 21.67
N ALA A 70 27.18 -2.56 21.42
CA ALA A 70 27.71 -2.78 20.09
C ALA A 70 26.89 -3.89 19.41
N LEU A 71 25.84 -3.52 18.70
CA LEU A 71 25.28 -4.38 17.67
C LEU A 71 25.14 -3.56 16.40
N SER A 72 26.27 -3.55 15.71
CA SER A 72 26.46 -3.32 14.30
C SER A 72 25.44 -4.14 13.46
N LYS A 73 24.15 -3.83 13.53
CA LYS A 73 23.19 -4.25 12.52
C LYS A 73 23.39 -3.31 11.35
N ARG A 74 24.36 -3.70 10.52
CA ARG A 74 24.66 -3.18 9.18
C ARG A 74 23.46 -2.39 8.66
N SER A 75 23.68 -1.12 8.37
CA SER A 75 22.86 -0.35 7.44
C SER A 75 22.84 -1.14 6.12
N ARG A 76 21.98 -2.15 6.05
CA ARG A 76 21.68 -2.86 4.82
C ARG A 76 21.00 -1.82 3.94
N LYS A 77 21.52 -1.67 2.73
CA LYS A 77 20.91 -0.84 1.71
C LYS A 77 19.44 -1.28 1.61
N PHE A 78 18.56 -0.29 1.52
CA PHE A 78 17.13 -0.51 1.34
C PHE A 78 16.91 -1.46 0.17
N GLN A 79 16.24 -2.58 0.44
CA GLN A 79 15.95 -3.60 -0.55
C GLN A 79 14.47 -3.51 -0.95
N PRO A 80 14.10 -3.82 -2.21
CA PRO A 80 12.70 -3.86 -2.64
C PRO A 80 11.83 -4.75 -1.75
N GLU A 81 12.41 -5.82 -1.19
CA GLU A 81 11.77 -6.76 -0.28
C GLU A 81 11.39 -6.14 1.08
N ASP A 82 11.96 -4.99 1.45
CA ASP A 82 11.63 -4.27 2.69
C ASP A 82 10.29 -3.50 2.58
N ARG A 83 9.70 -3.39 1.38
CA ARG A 83 8.43 -2.70 1.10
C ARG A 83 7.20 -3.55 1.44
N LEU A 84 7.08 -3.98 2.69
CA LEU A 84 6.02 -4.90 3.13
C LEU A 84 4.60 -4.42 2.81
N PHE A 85 4.33 -3.11 2.86
CA PHE A 85 3.00 -2.58 2.58
C PHE A 85 2.70 -2.61 1.08
N SER A 86 3.65 -2.24 0.22
CA SER A 86 3.48 -2.41 -1.23
C SER A 86 3.36 -3.88 -1.63
N LEU A 87 4.12 -4.78 -0.98
CA LEU A 87 4.07 -6.22 -1.24
C LEU A 87 2.80 -6.90 -0.72
N SER A 88 2.04 -6.24 0.16
CA SER A 88 0.76 -6.76 0.64
C SER A 88 -0.35 -6.73 -0.41
N SER A 89 -0.18 -5.94 -1.49
CA SER A 89 -1.08 -5.95 -2.64
C SER A 89 -0.42 -6.61 -3.85
N VAL A 90 -1.09 -7.63 -4.40
CA VAL A 90 -0.65 -8.33 -5.61
C VAL A 90 -0.79 -7.50 -6.88
N ALA A 91 -1.54 -6.40 -6.84
CA ALA A 91 -1.71 -5.46 -7.96
C ALA A 91 -0.74 -4.28 -7.89
N SER A 92 0.07 -4.20 -6.82
CA SER A 92 1.02 -3.11 -6.62
C SER A 92 2.18 -3.18 -7.63
N PRO A 93 2.73 -2.04 -8.08
CA PRO A 93 3.88 -1.99 -8.99
C PRO A 93 5.10 -2.79 -8.50
N VAL A 94 5.29 -2.88 -7.18
CA VAL A 94 6.38 -3.65 -6.56
C VAL A 94 6.13 -5.16 -6.66
N ALA A 95 4.88 -5.58 -6.59
CA ALA A 95 4.53 -6.99 -6.76
C ALA A 95 4.80 -7.45 -8.21
N GLU A 96 4.60 -6.59 -9.21
CA GLU A 96 4.98 -6.87 -10.61
C GLU A 96 6.51 -6.96 -10.80
N GLU A 97 7.30 -6.08 -10.17
CA GLU A 97 8.77 -6.11 -10.25
C GLU A 97 9.35 -7.38 -9.61
N VAL A 98 8.78 -7.83 -8.48
CA VAL A 98 9.20 -9.07 -7.81
C VAL A 98 8.72 -10.33 -8.55
N ALA A 99 7.52 -10.32 -9.14
CA ALA A 99 6.99 -11.45 -9.90
C ALA A 99 7.74 -11.69 -11.23
N THR A 100 8.22 -10.62 -11.88
CA THR A 100 9.02 -10.72 -13.11
C THR A 100 10.46 -11.18 -12.87
N CYS A 101 11.02 -10.93 -11.67
CA CYS A 101 12.34 -11.44 -11.30
C CYS A 101 12.37 -12.95 -10.94
N HIS A 102 11.21 -13.60 -10.83
CA HIS A 102 11.09 -15.04 -10.55
C HIS A 102 10.87 -15.91 -11.81
N CYS A 103 10.97 -15.33 -13.01
CA CYS A 103 10.94 -16.04 -14.30
C CYS A 103 12.34 -16.03 -14.94
#